data_AF-A0A941XDK7-F1
#
_entry.id   AF-A0A941XDK7-F1
#
_cell.length_a   1.000
_cell.length_b   1.000
_cell.length_c   1.000
_cell.angle_alpha   90.00
_cell.angle_beta   90.00
_cell.angle_gamma   90.00
#
_symmetry.space_group_name_H-M   'P 1'
#
loop_
_entity.id
_entity.type
_entity.pdbx_description
1 polymer ?
#
loop_
_entity_poly.entity_id
_entity_poly.type
_entity_poly.pdbx_seq_one_letter_code
_entity_poly.pdbx_strand_id
1 'polypeptide(L)'
;MKSSFLYWVNLLVISIFAFSTTGCSDDDNKNEIYPPSLTLEAGETTETTVSFTMIPKYADEMAYLLVKKEATAPSLDQIFSEGTNYAATENAKVTVKDLERNTKYQ
;
A
#
# COMPACT_ATOMS: atom_id res chain seq x y z
N MET A 1 85.58 3.33 12.35
CA MET A 1 85.31 4.75 12.66
C MET A 1 83.90 4.87 13.18
N LYS A 2 83.73 5.65 14.25
CA LYS A 2 82.46 6.05 14.86
C LYS A 2 81.45 6.50 13.80
N SER A 3 80.18 6.11 13.95
CA SER A 3 79.13 7.06 14.31
C SER A 3 77.78 6.34 14.35
N SER A 4 77.24 6.23 15.56
CA SER A 4 75.82 6.36 15.84
C SER A 4 75.21 7.53 15.05
N PHE A 5 74.12 7.30 14.32
CA PHE A 5 73.23 8.39 13.93
C PHE A 5 71.80 7.86 13.76
N LEU A 6 70.95 8.29 14.68
CA LEU A 6 69.50 8.14 14.66
C LEU A 6 68.92 8.65 13.32
N TYR A 7 68.07 7.83 12.70
CA TYR A 7 66.92 8.24 11.87
C TYR A 7 65.92 7.07 12.01
N TRP A 8 64.88 7.11 12.85
CA TRP A 8 63.67 7.93 12.73
C TRP A 8 63.18 8.02 11.29
N VAL A 9 62.39 7.02 10.83
CA VAL A 9 61.06 7.19 10.23
C VAL A 9 60.30 5.86 10.35
N ASN A 10 59.14 5.92 11.01
CA ASN A 10 58.09 4.92 11.05
C ASN A 10 57.66 4.50 9.64
N LEU A 11 57.76 3.22 9.28
CA LEU A 11 56.76 2.53 8.45
C LEU A 11 57.04 1.02 8.39
N LEU A 12 56.69 0.26 9.44
CA LEU A 12 56.55 -1.19 9.33
C LEU A 12 55.06 -1.50 9.20
N VAL A 13 54.64 -1.53 7.94
CA VAL A 13 53.41 -2.15 7.46
C VAL A 13 53.56 -3.67 7.64
N ILE A 14 52.47 -4.36 7.97
CA ILE A 14 52.22 -5.83 7.97
C ILE A 14 51.90 -6.37 9.37
N SER A 15 50.61 -6.67 9.58
CA SER A 15 50.12 -7.95 10.13
C SER A 15 48.58 -7.94 10.04
N ILE A 16 48.00 -8.38 8.92
CA ILE A 16 47.33 -9.69 8.80
C ILE A 16 46.42 -9.98 9.99
N PHE A 17 45.17 -9.49 9.92
CA PHE A 17 44.06 -10.13 10.62
C PHE A 17 43.06 -10.58 9.56
N ALA A 18 43.29 -11.79 9.05
CA ALA A 18 42.30 -12.54 8.30
C ALA A 18 41.19 -12.97 9.25
N PHE A 19 40.27 -12.06 9.55
CA PHE A 19 38.89 -12.44 9.82
C PHE A 19 38.18 -12.32 8.47
N SER A 20 38.13 -13.45 7.77
CA SER A 20 37.09 -13.67 6.77
C SER A 20 35.76 -13.60 7.52
N THR A 21 35.25 -12.37 7.66
CA THR A 21 33.83 -12.18 7.91
C THR A 21 33.17 -12.85 6.72
N THR A 22 32.61 -14.04 6.96
CA THR A 22 31.57 -14.60 6.13
C THR A 22 30.65 -13.43 5.81
N GLY A 23 30.69 -12.95 4.56
CA GLY A 23 29.70 -12.02 4.08
C GLY A 23 28.39 -12.74 4.27
N CYS A 24 27.60 -12.33 5.25
CA CYS A 24 26.19 -12.64 5.25
C CYS A 24 25.69 -12.04 3.93
N SER A 25 25.48 -12.88 2.93
CA SER A 25 24.59 -12.59 1.84
C SER A 25 23.22 -12.44 2.48
N ASP A 26 22.93 -11.21 2.93
CA ASP A 26 21.59 -10.77 3.28
C ASP A 26 20.86 -10.69 1.93
N ASP A 27 20.44 -11.86 1.44
CA ASP A 27 19.58 -11.98 0.28
C ASP A 27 18.19 -11.55 0.79
N ASP A 28 18.03 -10.24 0.84
CA ASP A 28 16.83 -9.50 1.17
C ASP A 28 15.75 -9.84 0.11
N ASN A 29 15.19 -11.05 0.17
CA ASN A 29 13.92 -11.34 -0.48
C ASN A 29 12.83 -10.61 0.32
N LYS A 30 12.76 -9.30 0.15
CA LYS A 30 11.64 -8.50 0.61
C LYS A 30 10.45 -8.87 -0.26
N ASN A 31 9.64 -9.79 0.24
CA ASN A 31 8.28 -9.97 -0.25
C ASN A 31 7.56 -8.63 -0.05
N GLU A 32 7.48 -7.81 -1.10
CA GLU A 32 6.88 -6.48 -1.03
C GLU A 32 5.39 -6.62 -0.69
N ILE A 33 5.04 -6.35 0.57
CA ILE A 33 3.64 -6.31 1.01
C ILE A 33 3.08 -4.96 0.59
N TYR A 34 2.22 -4.95 -0.42
CA TYR A 34 1.50 -3.75 -0.82
C TYR A 34 0.19 -3.63 -0.02
N PRO A 35 -0.13 -2.44 0.52
CA PRO A 35 -1.41 -2.25 1.20
C PRO A 35 -2.58 -2.32 0.21
N PRO A 36 -3.73 -2.87 0.62
CA PRO A 36 -4.93 -2.87 -0.20
C PRO A 36 -5.38 -1.43 -0.47
N SER A 37 -5.83 -1.18 -1.69
CA SER A 37 -6.38 0.11 -2.09
C SER A 37 -7.55 -0.07 -3.05
N LEU A 38 -8.45 0.92 -3.05
CA LEU A 38 -9.66 0.93 -3.87
C LEU A 38 -9.81 2.30 -4.52
N THR A 39 -9.92 2.31 -5.84
CA THR A 39 -10.22 3.51 -6.61
C THR A 39 -11.69 3.48 -7.05
N LEU A 40 -12.38 4.60 -6.94
CA LEU A 40 -13.74 4.78 -7.44
C LEU A 40 -13.72 5.68 -8.67
N GLU A 41 -14.30 5.21 -9.77
CA GLU A 41 -14.56 6.02 -10.95
C GLU A 41 -16.05 6.35 -11.03
N ALA A 42 -16.39 7.64 -11.11
CA ALA A 42 -17.77 8.07 -11.26
C ALA A 42 -18.31 7.67 -12.64
N GLY A 43 -19.51 7.10 -12.66
CA GLY A 43 -20.26 6.81 -13.87
C GLY A 43 -21.39 7.82 -14.12
N GLU A 44 -22.38 7.40 -14.90
CA GLU A 44 -23.59 8.17 -15.15
C GLU A 44 -24.44 8.33 -13.89
N THR A 45 -25.04 9.50 -13.75
CA THR A 45 -26.00 9.82 -12.68
C THR A 45 -27.27 10.37 -13.31
N THR A 46 -28.43 9.91 -12.85
CA THR A 46 -29.74 10.45 -13.20
C THR A 46 -30.47 10.93 -11.95
N GLU A 47 -31.71 11.40 -12.05
CA GLU A 47 -32.50 11.82 -10.88
C GLU A 47 -32.66 10.72 -9.81
N THR A 48 -32.61 9.44 -10.20
CA THR A 48 -32.89 8.31 -9.30
C THR A 48 -31.87 7.18 -9.44
N THR A 49 -30.74 7.41 -10.12
CA THR A 49 -29.72 6.38 -10.31
C THR A 49 -28.33 6.97 -10.19
N VAL A 50 -27.40 6.19 -9.64
CA VAL A 50 -25.96 6.47 -9.70
C VAL A 50 -25.24 5.22 -10.18
N SER A 51 -24.22 5.41 -11.00
CA SER A 51 -23.29 4.35 -11.36
C SER A 51 -21.86 4.76 -11.05
N PHE A 52 -21.03 3.77 -10.74
CA PHE A 52 -19.62 3.94 -10.47
C PHE A 52 -18.89 2.61 -10.71
N THR A 53 -17.58 2.68 -10.90
CA THR A 53 -16.71 1.52 -11.03
C THR A 53 -15.79 1.45 -9.83
N MET A 54 -15.73 0.29 -9.18
CA MET A 54 -14.77 -0.02 -8.13
C MET A 54 -13.58 -0.76 -8.74
N ILE A 55 -12.37 -0.22 -8.55
CA ILE A 55 -11.13 -0.75 -9.10
C ILE A 55 -10.23 -1.14 -7.92
N PRO A 56 -10.19 -2.42 -7.51
CA PRO A 56 -9.38 -2.87 -6.40
C PRO A 56 -7.92 -3.06 -6.80
N LYS A 57 -7.01 -2.92 -5.83
CA LYS A 57 -5.59 -3.23 -5.98
C LYS A 57 -5.04 -3.82 -4.70
N TYR A 58 -4.42 -5.00 -4.80
CA TYR A 58 -3.87 -5.75 -3.66
C TYR A 58 -4.89 -6.02 -2.53
N ALA A 59 -6.18 -6.14 -2.90
CA ALA A 59 -7.27 -6.42 -1.97
C ALA A 59 -7.91 -7.77 -2.34
N ASP A 60 -8.42 -8.48 -1.34
CA ASP A 60 -9.16 -9.74 -1.53
C ASP A 60 -10.66 -9.50 -1.67
N GLU A 61 -11.17 -8.46 -1.01
CA GLU A 61 -12.58 -8.07 -0.99
C GLU A 61 -12.73 -6.55 -1.12
N MET A 62 -13.86 -6.13 -1.67
CA MET A 62 -14.29 -4.74 -1.72
C MET A 62 -15.79 -4.65 -1.46
N ALA A 63 -16.22 -3.58 -0.84
CA ALA A 63 -17.63 -3.36 -0.52
C ALA A 63 -18.00 -1.89 -0.65
N TYR A 64 -19.28 -1.62 -0.88
CA TYR A 64 -19.82 -0.28 -0.84
C TYR A 64 -21.13 -0.25 -0.05
N LEU A 65 -21.37 0.88 0.61
CA LEU A 65 -22.65 1.19 1.24
C LEU A 65 -23.01 2.62 0.88
N LEU A 66 -24.07 2.79 0.11
CA LEU A 66 -24.51 4.10 -0.34
C LEU A 66 -25.35 4.76 0.75
N VAL A 67 -24.91 5.91 1.26
CA VAL A 67 -25.63 6.68 2.29
C VAL A 67 -25.96 8.07 1.79
N LYS A 68 -26.97 8.72 2.39
CA LYS A 68 -27.23 10.14 2.11
C LYS A 68 -26.03 10.96 2.55
N LYS A 69 -25.68 12.00 1.80
CA LYS A 69 -24.53 12.86 2.09
C LYS A 69 -24.58 13.53 3.47
N GLU A 70 -25.78 13.78 3.97
CA GLU A 70 -25.99 14.40 5.29
C GLU A 70 -25.94 13.36 6.44
N ALA A 71 -25.88 12.06 6.13
CA ALA A 71 -25.73 11.01 7.12
C ALA A 71 -24.27 10.90 7.58
N THR A 72 -24.08 10.38 8.79
CA THR A 72 -22.73 10.03 9.27
C THR A 72 -22.12 8.98 8.35
N ALA A 73 -20.86 9.21 7.94
CA ALA A 73 -20.13 8.25 7.13
C ALA A 73 -20.04 6.89 7.87
N PRO A 74 -20.38 5.78 7.21
CA PRO A 74 -20.35 4.47 7.84
C PRO A 74 -18.91 4.07 8.17
N SER A 75 -18.77 3.28 9.24
CA SER A 75 -17.52 2.59 9.53
C SER A 75 -17.23 1.49 8.49
N LEU A 76 -15.98 1.04 8.40
CA LEU A 76 -15.62 -0.09 7.53
C LEU A 76 -16.44 -1.35 7.87
N ASP A 77 -16.60 -1.66 9.15
CA ASP A 77 -17.39 -2.80 9.60
C ASP A 77 -18.85 -2.71 9.13
N GLN A 78 -19.45 -1.52 9.12
CA GLN A 78 -20.79 -1.29 8.59
C GLN A 78 -20.84 -1.45 7.06
N ILE A 79 -19.83 -0.96 6.34
CA ILE A 79 -19.78 -1.12 4.89
C ILE A 79 -19.75 -2.61 4.52
N PHE A 80 -18.98 -3.43 5.22
CA PHE A 80 -18.87 -4.87 4.94
C PHE A 80 -20.03 -5.71 5.50
N SER A 81 -20.80 -5.21 6.47
CA SER A 81 -21.93 -5.95 7.07
C SER A 81 -23.29 -5.56 6.50
N GLU A 82 -23.49 -4.27 6.16
CA GLU A 82 -24.77 -3.74 5.66
C GLU A 82 -24.72 -3.41 4.16
N GLY A 83 -23.52 -3.28 3.59
CA GLY A 83 -23.32 -2.94 2.19
C GLY A 83 -23.39 -4.13 1.24
N THR A 84 -22.95 -3.88 0.02
CA THR A 84 -22.83 -4.90 -1.02
C THR A 84 -21.36 -5.27 -1.19
N ASN A 85 -21.05 -6.54 -0.97
CA ASN A 85 -19.68 -7.07 -1.01
C ASN A 85 -19.40 -7.73 -2.37
N TYR A 86 -18.15 -7.61 -2.80
CA TYR A 86 -17.62 -8.19 -4.03
C TYR A 86 -16.25 -8.80 -3.74
N ALA A 87 -15.94 -9.90 -4.43
CA ALA A 87 -14.57 -10.37 -4.51
C ALA A 87 -13.74 -9.35 -5.31
N ALA A 88 -12.54 -9.01 -4.83
CA ALA A 88 -11.65 -8.04 -5.47
C ALA A 88 -10.78 -8.67 -6.57
N THR A 89 -11.32 -9.66 -7.29
CA THR A 89 -10.63 -10.35 -8.38
C THR A 89 -10.64 -9.56 -9.69
N GLU A 90 -11.58 -8.63 -9.84
CA GLU A 90 -11.73 -7.77 -11.01
C GLU A 90 -12.45 -6.45 -10.65
N ASN A 91 -12.53 -5.53 -11.61
CA ASN A 91 -13.26 -4.29 -11.45
C ASN A 91 -14.76 -4.54 -11.40
N ALA A 92 -15.47 -3.90 -10.47
CA ALA A 92 -16.93 -4.01 -10.37
C ALA A 92 -17.61 -2.73 -10.85
N LYS A 93 -18.41 -2.84 -11.92
CA LYS A 93 -19.32 -1.77 -12.35
C LYS A 93 -20.63 -1.88 -11.59
N VAL A 94 -20.94 -0.87 -10.80
CA VAL A 94 -22.13 -0.80 -9.94
C VAL A 94 -23.13 0.19 -10.54
N THR A 95 -24.42 -0.14 -10.45
CA THR A 95 -25.52 0.78 -10.74
C THR A 95 -26.57 0.63 -9.66
N VAL A 96 -26.70 1.67 -8.82
CA VAL A 96 -27.74 1.74 -7.79
C VAL A 96 -28.92 2.50 -8.38
N LYS A 97 -30.12 1.93 -8.22
CA LYS A 97 -31.38 2.45 -8.78
C LYS A 97 -32.33 2.84 -7.66
N ASP A 98 -33.47 3.42 -8.07
CA ASP A 98 -34.59 3.77 -7.19
C ASP A 98 -34.19 4.71 -6.04
N LEU A 99 -33.22 5.59 -6.29
CA LEU A 99 -32.78 6.59 -5.34
C LEU A 99 -33.81 7.72 -5.20
N GLU A 100 -33.82 8.35 -4.02
CA GLU A 100 -34.65 9.52 -3.77
C GLU A 100 -34.19 10.69 -4.66
N ARG A 101 -35.14 11.32 -5.35
CA ARG A 101 -34.85 12.47 -6.21
C ARG A 101 -34.31 13.63 -5.40
N ASN A 102 -33.50 14.46 -6.06
CA ASN A 102 -32.89 15.66 -5.46
C ASN A 102 -32.08 15.38 -4.18
N THR A 103 -31.65 14.14 -3.98
CA THR A 103 -30.86 13.72 -2.82
C THR A 103 -29.42 13.49 -3.23
N LYS A 104 -28.48 13.96 -2.41
CA LYS A 104 -27.05 13.71 -2.58
C LYS A 104 -26.67 12.47 -1.79
N TYR A 105 -25.85 11.62 -2.39
CA TYR A 105 -25.32 10.41 -1.78
C TYR A 105 -23.80 10.46 -1.73
N GLN A 106 -23.22 9.63 -0.87
CA GLN A 106 -21.78 9.39 -0.74
C GLN A 106 -21.50 7.90 -0.48
#